data_AF-A0A925U963-F1
#
_entry.id   AF-A0A925U963-F1
#
_cell.length_a   1.000
_cell.length_b   1.000
_cell.length_c   1.000
_cell.angle_alpha   90.00
_cell.angle_beta   90.00
_cell.angle_gamma   90.00
#
_symmetry.space_group_name_H-M   'P 1'
#
loop_
_entity.id
_entity.type
_entity.pdbx_description
1 polymer ?
#
loop_
_entity_poly.entity_id
_entity_poly.type
_entity_poly.pdbx_seq_one_letter_code
_entity_poly.pdbx_strand_id
1 'polypeptide(L)'
;MKSEKNHLDIRSVILIMLGMLFCTQEALSQYFNFKTHRKSETTSFQLIRNLIIIPVFINEKGPFNFVLDTGVGLFLITDPELVASIDTTAARTIKINGIGEGNEMSASICNTAKIELGSSILGQMPVAVLKEDPFNLSAFLGMPIHGLIGYELFSSFIVRINYITKSITYYKPETAYIPRKGTKVPISIEDRKPYVEAQAEFFKGSKETVKLIIDTGAGHPLSLETRSGIPYTVPQNNIAANLGVGLSGLINGFISRIPALQIDKFQLSNVICAFPDYGSVAAKISNLSRNGNLGNNILKRFNVVFDYGREAMYLKPNYQFNEAFEHDMSGMELTTDGKEYEAYIISRVESGSAAELAGLKRGDRILALNFKNAQSLGIEEINAHFRSKEGRTMVLEVQPENSANTKFFILTLKRRI
;
A
#
# COMPACT_ATOMS: atom_id res chain seq x y z
N MET A 1 -57.98 -24.36 42.19
CA MET A 1 -57.16 -25.59 42.11
C MET A 1 -55.85 -25.21 41.42
N LYS A 2 -54.73 -25.31 42.16
CA LYS A 2 -53.30 -25.28 41.79
C LYS A 2 -52.79 -24.27 40.74
N SER A 3 -52.07 -23.26 41.25
CA SER A 3 -51.01 -22.54 40.54
C SER A 3 -49.74 -23.40 40.58
N GLU A 4 -49.27 -23.86 39.42
CA GLU A 4 -47.96 -24.51 39.27
C GLU A 4 -46.87 -23.43 39.28
N LYS A 5 -46.14 -23.34 40.40
CA LYS A 5 -44.86 -22.61 40.45
C LYS A 5 -43.78 -23.54 39.90
N ASN A 6 -43.30 -23.23 38.70
CA ASN A 6 -42.08 -23.79 38.14
C ASN A 6 -40.89 -23.35 39.02
N HIS A 7 -40.51 -24.18 39.98
CA HIS A 7 -39.25 -24.05 40.68
C HIS A 7 -38.15 -24.62 39.77
N LEU A 8 -37.32 -23.74 39.21
CA LEU A 8 -36.05 -24.14 38.61
C LEU A 8 -35.23 -24.85 39.70
N ASP A 9 -34.92 -26.13 39.51
CA ASP A 9 -34.11 -26.91 40.43
C ASP A 9 -32.71 -26.27 40.54
N ILE A 10 -32.24 -26.05 41.77
CA ILE A 10 -30.91 -25.49 42.06
C ILE A 10 -29.81 -26.31 41.38
N ARG A 11 -30.02 -27.63 41.20
CA ARG A 11 -29.12 -28.48 40.43
C ARG A 11 -29.04 -28.09 38.95
N SER A 12 -30.16 -27.70 38.35
CA SER A 12 -30.21 -27.23 36.96
C SER A 12 -29.51 -25.87 36.80
N VAL A 13 -29.64 -24.97 37.79
CA VAL A 13 -28.93 -23.68 37.78
C VAL A 13 -27.41 -23.86 37.89
N ILE A 14 -26.96 -24.77 38.77
CA ILE A 14 -25.52 -25.08 38.93
C ILE A 14 -24.97 -25.77 37.68
N LEU A 15 -25.74 -26.66 37.02
CA LEU A 15 -25.32 -27.31 35.78
C LEU A 15 -25.20 -26.30 34.62
N ILE A 16 -26.11 -25.32 34.54
CA ILE A 16 -26.07 -24.24 33.56
C ILE A 16 -24.87 -23.32 33.81
N MET A 17 -24.59 -22.97 35.08
CA MET A 17 -23.40 -22.17 35.42
C MET A 17 -22.09 -22.93 35.17
N LEU A 18 -22.01 -24.23 35.48
CA LEU A 18 -20.84 -25.05 35.11
C LEU A 18 -20.68 -25.18 33.60
N GLY A 19 -21.79 -25.31 32.85
CA GLY A 19 -21.78 -25.31 31.39
C GLY A 19 -21.27 -24.00 30.78
N MET A 20 -21.59 -22.85 31.40
CA MET A 20 -21.03 -21.55 31.01
C MET A 20 -19.54 -21.42 31.37
N LEU A 21 -19.07 -22.01 32.47
CA LEU A 21 -17.65 -22.05 32.85
C LEU A 21 -16.79 -22.93 31.90
N PHE A 22 -17.39 -23.93 31.24
CA PHE A 22 -16.73 -24.72 30.18
C PHE A 22 -16.92 -24.11 28.77
N CYS A 23 -17.67 -23.03 28.64
CA CYS A 23 -17.86 -22.29 27.38
C CYS A 23 -16.88 -21.11 27.22
N THR A 24 -15.70 -21.19 27.86
CA THR A 24 -14.62 -20.22 27.66
C THR A 24 -13.61 -20.67 26.60
N GLN A 25 -14.04 -21.47 25.62
CA GLN A 25 -13.21 -21.74 24.45
C GLN A 25 -13.36 -20.63 23.41
N GLU A 26 -12.30 -19.83 23.34
CA GLU A 26 -11.83 -18.98 22.24
C GLU A 26 -12.76 -17.90 21.69
N ALA A 27 -12.90 -16.82 22.45
CA ALA A 27 -13.20 -15.49 21.89
C ALA A 27 -12.03 -14.87 21.08
N LEU A 28 -11.10 -15.68 20.56
CA LEU A 28 -9.85 -15.23 19.89
C LEU A 28 -9.96 -15.11 18.36
N SER A 29 -11.17 -15.26 17.80
CA SER A 29 -11.38 -15.40 16.34
C SER A 29 -11.23 -14.11 15.51
N GLN A 30 -10.80 -12.98 16.08
CA GLN A 30 -10.76 -11.70 15.32
C GLN A 30 -9.38 -11.06 15.23
N TYR A 31 -8.37 -11.60 15.91
CA TYR A 31 -7.00 -11.07 15.91
C TYR A 31 -5.98 -12.18 15.64
N PHE A 32 -4.90 -11.82 14.95
CA PHE A 32 -3.76 -12.71 14.78
C PHE A 32 -3.15 -13.06 16.15
N ASN A 33 -2.79 -14.32 16.31
CA ASN A 33 -2.06 -14.83 17.46
C ASN A 33 -0.91 -15.71 17.00
N PHE A 34 0.17 -15.77 17.76
CA PHE A 34 1.23 -16.74 17.49
C PHE A 34 0.75 -18.15 17.82
N LYS A 35 1.04 -19.12 16.94
CA LYS A 35 0.78 -20.57 17.14
C LYS A 35 1.51 -21.14 18.37
N THR A 36 2.44 -20.40 18.95
CA THR A 36 3.29 -20.80 20.08
C THR A 36 3.35 -19.69 21.13
N HIS A 37 3.89 -19.95 22.32
CA HIS A 37 4.09 -18.95 23.38
C HIS A 37 5.18 -17.90 23.10
N ARG A 38 5.54 -17.66 21.83
CA ARG A 38 6.50 -16.62 21.42
C ARG A 38 5.97 -15.23 21.77
N LYS A 39 6.89 -14.31 22.08
CA LYS A 39 6.59 -12.88 22.28
C LYS A 39 6.71 -12.06 21.00
N SER A 40 7.52 -12.56 20.05
CA SER A 40 7.75 -11.90 18.77
C SER A 40 8.20 -12.88 17.70
N GLU A 41 8.02 -12.49 16.44
CA GLU A 41 8.49 -13.20 15.25
C GLU A 41 9.00 -12.19 14.22
N THR A 42 10.04 -12.56 13.46
CA THR A 42 10.53 -11.75 12.34
C THR A 42 10.45 -12.53 11.03
N THR A 43 9.90 -11.90 9.98
CA THR A 43 9.87 -12.42 8.62
C THR A 43 10.55 -11.44 7.67
N SER A 44 11.05 -11.93 6.53
CA SER A 44 11.51 -11.08 5.43
C SER A 44 10.34 -10.62 4.56
N PHE A 45 10.55 -9.56 3.78
CA PHE A 45 9.62 -9.08 2.77
C PHE A 45 10.35 -8.67 1.48
N GLN A 46 9.64 -8.59 0.37
CA GLN A 46 10.14 -7.98 -0.87
C GLN A 46 9.66 -6.53 -0.96
N LEU A 47 10.53 -5.63 -1.44
CA LEU A 47 10.20 -4.23 -1.67
C LEU A 47 10.32 -3.96 -3.17
N ILE A 48 9.19 -3.77 -3.85
CA ILE A 48 9.12 -3.52 -5.30
C ILE A 48 8.25 -2.30 -5.54
N ARG A 49 8.74 -1.30 -6.27
CA ARG A 49 8.07 0.00 -6.51
C ARG A 49 7.52 0.66 -5.22
N ASN A 50 8.29 0.57 -4.14
CA ASN A 50 7.91 0.99 -2.79
C ASN A 50 6.72 0.24 -2.15
N LEU A 51 6.24 -0.87 -2.71
CA LEU A 51 5.23 -1.73 -2.07
C LEU A 51 5.92 -2.86 -1.30
N ILE A 52 5.44 -3.11 -0.08
CA ILE A 52 5.92 -4.21 0.77
C ILE A 52 5.11 -5.45 0.43
N ILE A 53 5.78 -6.51 0.00
CA ILE A 53 5.15 -7.77 -0.39
C ILE A 53 5.53 -8.85 0.63
N ILE A 54 4.50 -9.49 1.21
CA ILE A 54 4.64 -10.55 2.21
C ILE A 54 3.93 -11.83 1.77
N PRO A 55 4.47 -13.01 2.14
CA PRO A 55 3.82 -14.29 1.88
C PRO A 55 2.68 -14.56 2.88
N VAL A 56 1.53 -14.98 2.38
CA VAL A 56 0.32 -15.29 3.16
C VAL A 56 -0.17 -16.68 2.80
N PHE A 57 -0.55 -17.47 3.80
CA PHE A 57 -1.28 -18.72 3.57
C PHE A 57 -2.77 -18.52 3.88
N ILE A 58 -3.63 -19.05 3.03
CA ILE A 58 -5.08 -18.97 3.16
C ILE A 58 -5.61 -20.39 3.11
N ASN A 59 -6.32 -20.82 4.16
CA ASN A 59 -6.82 -22.19 4.30
C ASN A 59 -5.72 -23.23 4.02
N GLU A 60 -4.52 -23.01 4.58
CA GLU A 60 -3.34 -23.89 4.46
C GLU A 60 -2.74 -23.98 3.05
N LYS A 61 -3.28 -23.22 2.08
CA LYS A 61 -2.75 -23.07 0.72
C LYS A 61 -1.89 -21.81 0.61
N GLY A 62 -0.87 -21.84 -0.24
CA GLY A 62 0.06 -20.72 -0.45
C GLY A 62 1.53 -21.18 -0.55
N PRO A 63 2.50 -20.26 -0.43
CA PRO A 63 2.32 -18.85 -0.09
C PRO A 63 1.75 -18.03 -1.26
N PHE A 64 0.81 -17.14 -0.95
CA PHE A 64 0.31 -16.10 -1.86
C PHE A 64 0.97 -14.76 -1.53
N ASN A 65 1.36 -14.01 -2.55
CA ASN A 65 1.94 -12.68 -2.37
C ASN A 65 0.85 -11.64 -2.11
N PHE A 66 0.94 -10.96 -0.98
CA PHE A 66 0.06 -9.85 -0.61
C PHE A 66 0.86 -8.57 -0.40
N VAL A 67 0.28 -7.44 -0.79
CA VAL A 67 0.81 -6.13 -0.42
C VAL A 67 0.39 -5.80 1.01
N LEU A 68 1.35 -5.43 1.85
CA LEU A 68 1.11 -4.92 3.18
C LEU A 68 0.76 -3.43 3.11
N ASP A 69 -0.49 -3.09 3.38
CA ASP A 69 -1.07 -1.77 3.16
C ASP A 69 -1.81 -1.27 4.42
N THR A 70 -1.25 -0.27 5.11
CA THR A 70 -1.91 0.36 6.27
C THR A 70 -3.17 1.17 5.90
N GLY A 71 -3.35 1.51 4.63
CA GLY A 71 -4.49 2.25 4.08
C GLY A 71 -5.73 1.40 3.80
N VAL A 72 -5.65 0.07 3.90
CA VAL A 72 -6.80 -0.84 3.76
C VAL A 72 -7.37 -1.30 5.11
N GLY A 73 -8.70 -1.20 5.23
CA GLY A 73 -9.45 -1.60 6.44
C GLY A 73 -10.01 -3.02 6.41
N LEU A 74 -9.80 -3.75 5.32
CA LEU A 74 -10.30 -5.11 5.09
C LEU A 74 -9.21 -5.93 4.38
N PHE A 75 -9.09 -7.19 4.76
CA PHE A 75 -8.37 -8.19 3.96
C PHE A 75 -9.05 -8.36 2.59
N LEU A 76 -8.31 -8.04 1.53
CA LEU A 76 -8.84 -7.97 0.16
C LEU A 76 -8.07 -8.95 -0.73
N ILE A 77 -8.80 -9.85 -1.39
CA ILE A 77 -8.31 -10.64 -2.50
C ILE A 77 -8.63 -9.87 -3.79
N THR A 78 -7.58 -9.52 -4.52
CA THR A 78 -7.69 -8.79 -5.80
C THR A 78 -7.72 -9.72 -6.99
N ASP A 79 -7.18 -10.93 -6.85
CA ASP A 79 -7.18 -11.97 -7.87
C ASP A 79 -8.41 -12.90 -7.70
N PRO A 80 -9.43 -12.82 -8.57
CA PRO A 80 -10.61 -13.67 -8.45
C PRO A 80 -10.31 -15.15 -8.70
N GLU A 81 -9.25 -15.50 -9.43
CA GLU A 81 -8.88 -16.89 -9.71
C GLU A 81 -8.43 -17.61 -8.43
N LEU A 82 -7.84 -16.87 -7.49
CA LEU A 82 -7.47 -17.38 -6.18
C LEU A 82 -8.66 -18.02 -5.44
N VAL A 83 -9.87 -17.48 -5.58
CA VAL A 83 -11.08 -17.95 -4.87
C VAL A 83 -11.37 -19.42 -5.16
N ALA A 84 -11.26 -19.83 -6.41
CA ALA A 84 -11.49 -21.22 -6.82
C ALA A 84 -10.51 -22.19 -6.15
N SER A 85 -9.31 -21.70 -5.83
CA SER A 85 -8.28 -22.50 -5.20
C SER A 85 -8.41 -22.59 -3.67
N ILE A 86 -9.06 -21.64 -2.99
CA ILE A 86 -9.08 -21.57 -1.50
C ILE A 86 -10.34 -22.14 -0.83
N ASP A 87 -11.18 -22.88 -1.56
CA ASP A 87 -12.40 -23.55 -1.06
C ASP A 87 -13.36 -22.61 -0.30
N THR A 88 -13.50 -21.37 -0.76
CA THR A 88 -14.42 -20.39 -0.15
C THR A 88 -15.71 -20.25 -0.94
N THR A 89 -16.82 -20.05 -0.24
CA THR A 89 -18.13 -19.79 -0.86
C THR A 89 -18.54 -18.33 -0.64
N ALA A 90 -19.01 -17.68 -1.72
CA ALA A 90 -19.49 -16.31 -1.66
C ALA A 90 -20.79 -16.22 -0.85
N ALA A 91 -20.80 -15.40 0.20
CA ALA A 91 -21.94 -15.22 1.10
C ALA A 91 -22.84 -14.05 0.67
N ARG A 92 -22.23 -12.92 0.28
CA ARG A 92 -22.96 -11.71 -0.18
C ARG A 92 -22.08 -10.81 -1.04
N THR A 93 -22.69 -10.07 -1.97
CA THR A 93 -21.99 -8.98 -2.67
C THR A 93 -22.12 -7.69 -1.87
N ILE A 94 -21.02 -6.97 -1.71
CA ILE A 94 -20.97 -5.59 -1.19
C ILE A 94 -20.45 -4.66 -2.27
N LYS A 95 -20.78 -3.38 -2.14
CA LYS A 95 -20.10 -2.32 -2.91
C LYS A 95 -18.94 -1.79 -2.10
N ILE A 96 -17.78 -1.67 -2.73
CA ILE A 96 -16.59 -1.06 -2.16
C ILE A 96 -16.46 0.35 -2.72
N ASN A 97 -16.50 1.33 -1.83
CA ASN A 97 -16.24 2.72 -2.16
C ASN A 97 -14.73 2.97 -2.20
N GLY A 98 -14.29 3.71 -3.20
CA GLY A 98 -12.91 4.15 -3.30
C GLY A 98 -12.72 5.37 -4.19
N ILE A 99 -11.44 5.69 -4.40
CA ILE A 99 -10.95 6.83 -5.17
C ILE A 99 -10.65 6.35 -6.61
N GLY A 100 -10.94 7.19 -7.60
CA GLY A 100 -10.75 6.90 -9.03
C GLY A 100 -11.95 7.33 -9.88
N GLU A 101 -11.72 7.48 -11.20
CA GLU A 101 -12.69 7.97 -12.20
C GLU A 101 -13.74 6.92 -12.66
N GLY A 102 -13.53 5.66 -12.34
CA GLY A 102 -14.39 4.53 -12.68
C GLY A 102 -15.56 4.29 -11.72
N ASN A 103 -16.33 3.24 -12.02
CA ASN A 103 -17.55 2.87 -11.31
C ASN A 103 -17.27 2.32 -9.91
N GLU A 104 -18.30 2.32 -9.06
CA GLU A 104 -18.27 1.61 -7.76
C GLU A 104 -17.95 0.13 -8.00
N MET A 105 -16.98 -0.39 -7.26
CA MET A 105 -16.62 -1.80 -7.39
C MET A 105 -17.51 -2.69 -6.55
N SER A 106 -17.78 -3.87 -7.10
CA SER A 106 -18.46 -4.93 -6.38
C SER A 106 -17.45 -5.95 -5.88
N ALA A 107 -17.52 -6.28 -4.61
CA ALA A 107 -16.77 -7.37 -4.01
C ALA A 107 -17.72 -8.41 -3.44
N SER A 108 -17.34 -9.68 -3.51
CA SER A 108 -17.99 -10.76 -2.80
C SER A 108 -17.35 -10.91 -1.44
N ILE A 109 -18.14 -10.84 -0.38
CA ILE A 109 -17.71 -11.33 0.93
C ILE A 109 -17.84 -12.84 0.92
N CYS A 110 -16.73 -13.53 1.01
CA CYS A 110 -16.69 -14.98 1.10
C CYS A 110 -16.66 -15.44 2.56
N ASN A 111 -17.14 -16.67 2.77
CA ASN A 111 -17.13 -17.33 4.07
C ASN A 111 -15.71 -17.40 4.65
N THR A 112 -15.67 -17.57 5.97
CA THR A 112 -14.48 -17.36 6.79
C THR A 112 -13.26 -18.13 6.32
N ALA A 113 -12.14 -17.44 6.12
CA ALA A 113 -10.85 -18.04 5.80
C ALA A 113 -9.92 -18.03 7.04
N LYS A 114 -9.09 -19.06 7.14
CA LYS A 114 -7.97 -19.12 8.08
C LYS A 114 -6.75 -18.50 7.41
N ILE A 115 -6.20 -17.45 7.99
CA ILE A 115 -5.06 -16.71 7.45
C ILE A 115 -3.81 -16.99 8.28
N GLU A 116 -2.70 -17.30 7.63
CA GLU A 116 -1.42 -17.52 8.31
C GLU A 116 -0.30 -16.64 7.73
N LEU A 117 0.51 -16.09 8.63
CA LEU A 117 1.65 -15.21 8.35
C LEU A 117 2.82 -15.64 9.23
N GLY A 118 3.80 -16.34 8.66
CA GLY A 118 4.85 -16.99 9.44
C GLY A 118 4.26 -17.97 10.47
N SER A 119 4.57 -17.77 11.74
CA SER A 119 4.00 -18.52 12.88
C SER A 119 2.74 -17.87 13.47
N SER A 120 2.22 -16.82 12.85
CA SER A 120 0.97 -16.16 13.26
C SER A 120 -0.23 -16.73 12.52
N ILE A 121 -1.35 -16.87 13.21
CA ILE A 121 -2.61 -17.39 12.69
C ILE A 121 -3.77 -16.45 13.08
N LEU A 122 -4.66 -16.18 12.14
CA LEU A 122 -5.95 -15.56 12.36
C LEU A 122 -7.03 -16.57 11.98
N GLY A 123 -7.84 -16.95 12.96
CA GLY A 123 -8.91 -17.92 12.80
C GLY A 123 -10.14 -17.31 12.16
N GLN A 124 -10.67 -17.95 11.12
CA GLN A 124 -12.01 -17.75 10.55
C GLN A 124 -12.47 -16.28 10.44
N MET A 125 -11.91 -15.52 9.47
CA MET A 125 -12.37 -14.16 9.17
C MET A 125 -13.07 -14.05 7.81
N PRO A 126 -14.12 -13.22 7.65
CA PRO A 126 -14.69 -12.93 6.34
C PRO A 126 -13.65 -12.25 5.44
N VAL A 127 -13.51 -12.70 4.20
CA VAL A 127 -12.60 -12.09 3.22
C VAL A 127 -13.38 -11.39 2.12
N ALA A 128 -12.92 -10.20 1.71
CA ALA A 128 -13.48 -9.51 0.55
C ALA A 128 -12.73 -9.96 -0.70
N VAL A 129 -13.45 -10.32 -1.76
CA VAL A 129 -12.88 -10.68 -3.05
C VAL A 129 -13.43 -9.76 -4.12
N LEU A 130 -12.57 -9.10 -4.87
CA LEU A 130 -13.00 -8.34 -6.04
C LEU A 130 -13.54 -9.29 -7.13
N LYS A 131 -14.53 -8.82 -7.88
CA LYS A 131 -15.06 -9.57 -9.04
C LYS A 131 -14.19 -9.42 -10.28
N GLU A 132 -13.39 -8.36 -10.34
CA GLU A 132 -12.49 -7.99 -11.42
C GLU A 132 -11.14 -7.59 -10.78
N ASP A 133 -10.04 -7.66 -11.52
CA ASP A 133 -8.74 -7.11 -11.09
C ASP A 133 -8.53 -5.72 -11.72
N PRO A 134 -9.06 -4.64 -11.12
CA PRO A 134 -8.96 -3.29 -11.67
C PRO A 134 -7.54 -2.74 -11.58
N PHE A 135 -6.74 -3.26 -10.65
CA PHE A 135 -5.46 -2.69 -10.29
C PHE A 135 -4.36 -3.22 -11.19
N ASN A 136 -4.52 -4.48 -11.64
CA ASN A 136 -3.50 -5.22 -12.37
C ASN A 136 -2.13 -5.10 -11.67
N LEU A 137 -2.15 -5.29 -10.34
CA LEU A 137 -0.96 -5.12 -9.49
C LEU A 137 0.15 -6.07 -9.93
N SER A 138 -0.22 -7.24 -10.42
CA SER A 138 0.74 -8.24 -10.87
C SER A 138 1.56 -7.73 -12.04
N ALA A 139 0.92 -7.15 -13.07
CA ALA A 139 1.63 -6.54 -14.20
C ALA A 139 2.42 -5.28 -13.81
N PHE A 140 1.91 -4.51 -12.84
CA PHE A 140 2.61 -3.31 -12.36
C PHE A 140 3.91 -3.67 -11.60
N LEU A 141 3.86 -4.69 -10.74
CA LEU A 141 4.98 -5.13 -9.91
C LEU A 141 5.89 -6.15 -10.61
N GLY A 142 5.42 -6.79 -11.67
CA GLY A 142 6.17 -7.80 -12.40
C GLY A 142 6.26 -9.14 -11.67
N MET A 143 5.24 -9.49 -10.88
CA MET A 143 5.12 -10.77 -10.18
C MET A 143 3.65 -11.00 -9.78
N PRO A 144 3.20 -12.25 -9.54
CA PRO A 144 1.83 -12.50 -9.10
C PRO A 144 1.54 -11.81 -7.76
N ILE A 145 0.48 -11.01 -7.70
CA ILE A 145 -0.05 -10.36 -6.49
C ILE A 145 -1.52 -10.75 -6.33
N HIS A 146 -1.87 -11.29 -5.17
CA HIS A 146 -3.18 -11.91 -4.97
C HIS A 146 -4.09 -11.07 -4.08
N GLY A 147 -3.55 -10.07 -3.38
CA GLY A 147 -4.37 -9.23 -2.51
C GLY A 147 -3.62 -8.22 -1.67
N LEU A 148 -4.38 -7.58 -0.79
CA LEU A 148 -3.95 -6.55 0.16
C LEU A 148 -4.28 -7.01 1.59
N ILE A 149 -3.36 -6.77 2.52
CA ILE A 149 -3.56 -6.99 3.95
C ILE A 149 -3.09 -5.77 4.73
N GLY A 150 -3.84 -5.38 5.74
CA GLY A 150 -3.55 -4.18 6.50
C GLY A 150 -4.03 -4.28 7.93
N TYR A 151 -5.19 -3.69 8.17
CA TYR A 151 -5.75 -3.48 9.51
C TYR A 151 -5.70 -4.71 10.42
N GLU A 152 -6.02 -5.90 9.92
CA GLU A 152 -6.03 -7.13 10.71
C GLU A 152 -4.65 -7.41 11.33
N LEU A 153 -3.57 -7.14 10.62
CA LEU A 153 -2.21 -7.35 11.11
C LEU A 153 -1.81 -6.28 12.13
N PHE A 154 -2.02 -4.99 11.80
CA PHE A 154 -1.58 -3.87 12.63
C PHE A 154 -2.43 -3.67 13.89
N SER A 155 -3.69 -4.11 13.88
CA SER A 155 -4.54 -4.13 15.08
C SER A 155 -4.24 -5.31 16.00
N SER A 156 -3.62 -6.38 15.49
CA SER A 156 -3.28 -7.57 16.27
C SER A 156 -1.90 -7.51 16.93
N PHE A 157 -0.95 -6.81 16.32
CA PHE A 157 0.44 -6.77 16.79
C PHE A 157 1.01 -5.36 16.84
N ILE A 158 2.06 -5.20 17.65
CA ILE A 158 3.03 -4.11 17.44
C ILE A 158 3.91 -4.53 16.26
N VAL A 159 3.91 -3.75 15.18
CA VAL A 159 4.57 -4.10 13.92
C VAL A 159 5.77 -3.20 13.69
N ARG A 160 6.98 -3.77 13.68
CA ARG A 160 8.21 -3.07 13.34
C ARG A 160 8.61 -3.38 11.90
N ILE A 161 8.74 -2.36 11.06
CA ILE A 161 9.23 -2.47 9.69
C ILE A 161 10.66 -1.91 9.61
N ASN A 162 11.59 -2.74 9.15
CA ASN A 162 12.97 -2.36 8.86
C ASN A 162 13.22 -2.47 7.35
N TYR A 163 13.18 -1.33 6.67
CA TYR A 163 13.38 -1.24 5.23
C TYR A 163 14.81 -1.57 4.79
N ILE A 164 15.80 -1.34 5.66
CA ILE A 164 17.21 -1.62 5.36
C ILE A 164 17.45 -3.13 5.29
N THR A 165 16.98 -3.86 6.30
CA THR A 165 17.15 -5.32 6.35
C THR A 165 16.01 -6.07 5.67
N LYS A 166 15.05 -5.35 5.06
CA LYS A 166 13.83 -5.89 4.45
C LYS A 166 13.14 -6.93 5.34
N SER A 167 12.95 -6.57 6.61
CA SER A 167 12.32 -7.44 7.60
C SER A 167 11.21 -6.74 8.38
N ILE A 168 10.20 -7.52 8.74
CA ILE A 168 9.10 -7.11 9.62
C ILE A 168 9.16 -7.96 10.87
N THR A 169 9.08 -7.32 12.04
CA THR A 169 8.96 -8.00 13.32
C THR A 169 7.59 -7.72 13.93
N TYR A 170 6.85 -8.77 14.23
CA TYR A 170 5.58 -8.74 14.96
C TYR A 170 5.88 -8.96 16.44
N TYR A 171 5.35 -8.12 17.33
CA TYR A 171 5.38 -8.33 18.77
C TYR A 171 3.97 -8.41 19.31
N LYS A 172 3.75 -9.26 20.32
CA LYS A 172 2.48 -9.25 21.05
C LYS A 172 2.22 -7.88 21.69
N PRO A 173 0.98 -7.36 21.71
CA PRO A 173 0.64 -6.06 22.30
C PRO A 173 1.11 -5.87 23.75
N GLU A 174 1.16 -6.96 24.54
CA GLU A 174 1.59 -6.93 25.95
C GLU A 174 3.11 -6.71 26.09
N THR A 175 3.88 -6.85 25.02
CA THR A 175 5.34 -6.64 25.05
C THR A 175 5.70 -5.16 25.24
N ALA A 176 4.79 -4.23 24.88
CA ALA A 176 4.99 -2.79 24.98
C ALA A 176 6.34 -2.32 24.36
N TYR A 177 6.70 -2.86 23.19
CA TYR A 177 7.99 -2.60 22.56
C TYR A 177 8.13 -1.12 22.17
N ILE A 178 9.16 -0.46 22.70
CA ILE A 178 9.54 0.91 22.33
C ILE A 178 10.95 0.87 21.73
N PRO A 179 11.15 1.32 20.48
CA PRO A 179 12.47 1.30 19.87
C PRO A 179 13.43 2.28 20.56
N ARG A 180 14.65 1.82 20.86
CA ARG A 180 15.71 2.68 21.41
C ARG A 180 16.04 3.82 20.44
N LYS A 181 16.03 5.06 20.95
CA LYS A 181 16.16 6.31 20.16
C LYS A 181 15.05 6.51 19.13
N GLY A 182 13.93 5.79 19.24
CA GLY A 182 12.73 6.08 18.48
C GLY A 182 11.99 7.25 19.08
N THR A 183 11.46 8.10 18.22
CA THR A 183 10.63 9.24 18.60
C THR A 183 9.18 8.82 18.49
N LYS A 184 8.43 8.98 19.59
CA LYS A 184 6.99 8.67 19.60
C LYS A 184 6.25 9.77 18.86
N VAL A 185 5.50 9.39 17.83
CA VAL A 185 4.61 10.24 17.05
C VAL A 185 3.18 9.77 17.32
N PRO A 186 2.31 10.61 17.90
CA PRO A 186 0.90 10.27 18.07
C PRO A 186 0.23 10.01 16.72
N ILE A 187 -0.64 8.99 16.67
CA ILE A 187 -1.50 8.68 15.52
C ILE A 187 -2.93 8.47 16.01
N SER A 188 -3.94 8.64 15.16
CA SER A 188 -5.31 8.20 15.45
C SER A 188 -5.69 7.02 14.56
N ILE A 189 -6.54 6.11 15.04
CA ILE A 189 -7.10 5.03 14.22
C ILE A 189 -8.57 5.34 13.95
N GLU A 190 -8.90 5.74 12.73
CA GLU A 190 -10.26 6.11 12.31
C GLU A 190 -10.68 5.24 11.14
N ASP A 191 -11.87 4.64 11.20
CA ASP A 191 -12.38 3.71 10.19
C ASP A 191 -11.33 2.67 9.74
N ARG A 192 -10.62 2.11 10.73
CA ARG A 192 -9.58 1.09 10.55
C ARG A 192 -8.32 1.57 9.80
N LYS A 193 -8.09 2.88 9.73
CA LYS A 193 -6.91 3.46 9.08
C LYS A 193 -6.13 4.35 10.05
N PRO A 194 -4.79 4.32 10.01
CA PRO A 194 -3.96 5.19 10.84
C PRO A 194 -3.82 6.58 10.22
N TYR A 195 -3.92 7.62 11.06
CA TYR A 195 -3.73 9.01 10.67
C TYR A 195 -2.63 9.67 11.49
N VAL A 196 -1.91 10.59 10.87
CA VAL A 196 -0.91 11.43 11.52
C VAL A 196 -1.13 12.90 11.17
N GLU A 197 -0.91 13.78 12.12
CA GLU A 197 -0.81 15.21 11.85
C GLU A 197 0.64 15.58 11.53
N ALA A 198 0.83 16.34 10.46
CA ALA A 198 2.12 16.86 10.02
C ALA A 198 1.99 18.34 9.66
N GLN A 199 3.10 19.08 9.70
CA GLN A 199 3.13 20.45 9.20
C GLN A 199 3.67 20.45 7.76
N ALA A 200 2.85 20.83 6.79
CA ALA A 200 3.24 21.04 5.40
C ALA A 200 3.60 22.51 5.17
N GLU A 201 4.74 22.75 4.54
CA GLU A 201 5.17 24.07 4.08
C GLU A 201 4.94 24.18 2.58
N PHE A 202 4.26 25.25 2.15
CA PHE A 202 3.97 25.54 0.75
C PHE A 202 4.81 26.70 0.23
N PHE A 203 4.88 26.82 -1.10
CA PHE A 203 5.51 27.98 -1.73
C PHE A 203 4.88 29.28 -1.24
N LYS A 204 5.70 30.32 -1.04
CA LYS A 204 5.39 31.58 -0.32
C LYS A 204 5.45 31.48 1.21
N GLY A 205 5.89 30.34 1.77
CA GLY A 205 6.23 30.19 3.18
C GLY A 205 5.05 29.93 4.10
N SER A 206 3.84 29.76 3.57
CA SER A 206 2.67 29.39 4.37
C SER A 206 2.82 27.96 4.90
N LYS A 207 2.50 27.76 6.17
CA LYS A 207 2.52 26.47 6.85
C LYS A 207 1.10 26.08 7.25
N GLU A 208 0.79 24.80 7.13
CA GLU A 208 -0.53 24.24 7.46
C GLU A 208 -0.35 22.92 8.18
N THR A 209 -1.16 22.67 9.21
CA THR A 209 -1.30 21.34 9.80
C THR A 209 -2.19 20.51 8.89
N VAL A 210 -1.65 19.40 8.38
CA VAL A 210 -2.34 18.46 7.52
C VAL A 210 -2.51 17.12 8.23
N LYS A 211 -3.73 16.57 8.18
CA LYS A 211 -4.06 15.23 8.65
C LYS A 211 -3.94 14.24 7.50
N LEU A 212 -3.04 13.28 7.62
CA LEU A 212 -2.65 12.35 6.55
C LEU A 212 -2.91 10.90 6.96
N ILE A 213 -3.47 10.09 6.06
CA ILE A 213 -3.44 8.62 6.23
C ILE A 213 -1.99 8.17 6.14
N ILE A 214 -1.52 7.35 7.07
CA ILE A 214 -0.24 6.66 6.92
C ILE A 214 -0.48 5.44 6.03
N ASP A 215 0.14 5.42 4.85
CA ASP A 215 -0.21 4.49 3.76
C ASP A 215 1.03 3.78 3.22
N THR A 216 1.23 2.51 3.61
CA THR A 216 2.30 1.66 3.07
C THR A 216 2.00 1.13 1.67
N GLY A 217 0.75 1.21 1.20
CA GLY A 217 0.32 0.87 -0.16
C GLY A 217 0.48 2.03 -1.17
N ALA A 218 0.74 3.25 -0.71
CA ALA A 218 0.97 4.40 -1.58
C ALA A 218 2.40 4.46 -2.13
N GLY A 219 2.50 4.49 -3.47
CA GLY A 219 3.78 4.61 -4.19
C GLY A 219 4.39 6.02 -4.19
N HIS A 220 3.58 7.06 -4.00
CA HIS A 220 4.00 8.46 -3.91
C HIS A 220 4.44 8.82 -2.47
N PRO A 221 5.33 9.81 -2.26
CA PRO A 221 5.73 10.20 -0.89
C PRO A 221 4.61 10.91 -0.13
N LEU A 222 3.92 11.84 -0.78
CA LEU A 222 2.82 12.62 -0.22
C LEU A 222 1.77 12.80 -1.31
N SER A 223 0.50 12.70 -0.94
CA SER A 223 -0.63 13.16 -1.75
C SER A 223 -1.39 14.18 -0.93
N LEU A 224 -1.59 15.38 -1.47
CA LEU A 224 -2.43 16.42 -0.89
C LEU A 224 -3.69 16.52 -1.75
N GLU A 225 -4.78 16.02 -1.19
CA GLU A 225 -6.06 15.86 -1.87
C GLU A 225 -6.88 17.14 -1.66
N THR A 226 -7.28 17.42 -0.42
CA THR A 226 -8.17 18.56 -0.13
C THR A 226 -7.92 19.30 1.17
N ARG A 227 -8.40 20.54 1.21
CA ARG A 227 -8.58 21.35 2.41
C ARG A 227 -10.07 21.58 2.61
N SER A 228 -10.67 20.92 3.60
CA SER A 228 -12.11 21.06 3.91
C SER A 228 -13.02 20.80 2.70
N GLY A 229 -12.74 19.75 1.94
CA GLY A 229 -13.51 19.40 0.74
C GLY A 229 -13.16 20.19 -0.53
N ILE A 230 -12.23 21.15 -0.46
CA ILE A 230 -11.75 21.92 -1.62
C ILE A 230 -10.38 21.36 -2.05
N PRO A 231 -10.18 20.98 -3.34
CA PRO A 231 -8.88 20.53 -3.83
C PRO A 231 -7.75 21.53 -3.57
N TYR A 232 -6.57 21.01 -3.24
CA TYR A 232 -5.38 21.85 -3.11
C TYR A 232 -5.01 22.49 -4.46
N THR A 233 -4.56 23.74 -4.42
CA THR A 233 -4.00 24.40 -5.60
C THR A 233 -2.68 23.75 -5.97
N VAL A 234 -2.60 23.26 -7.21
CA VAL A 234 -1.38 22.67 -7.77
C VAL A 234 -0.31 23.77 -7.93
N PRO A 235 0.93 23.58 -7.44
CA PRO A 235 2.01 24.53 -7.68
C PRO A 235 2.34 24.68 -9.17
N GLN A 236 2.84 25.84 -9.60
CA GLN A 236 3.10 26.13 -11.02
C GLN A 236 4.10 25.17 -11.68
N ASN A 237 5.16 24.77 -10.98
CA ASN A 237 6.12 23.79 -11.49
C ASN A 237 5.60 22.37 -11.22
N ASN A 238 4.86 21.82 -12.17
CA ASN A 238 4.23 20.51 -12.05
C ASN A 238 4.32 19.72 -13.35
N ILE A 239 4.02 18.43 -13.26
CA ILE A 239 3.82 17.52 -14.39
C ILE A 239 2.48 16.80 -14.24
N ALA A 240 1.76 16.63 -15.35
CA ALA A 240 0.56 15.81 -15.38
C ALA A 240 0.94 14.33 -15.32
N ALA A 241 0.39 13.59 -14.37
CA ALA A 241 0.81 12.23 -14.08
C ALA A 241 -0.39 11.31 -13.76
N ASN A 242 -0.13 10.01 -13.89
CA ASN A 242 -1.02 8.98 -13.39
C ASN A 242 -0.59 8.74 -11.95
N LEU A 243 -1.46 9.09 -11.00
CA LEU A 243 -1.16 9.03 -9.57
C LEU A 243 -1.39 7.64 -9.00
N GLY A 244 -1.86 6.70 -9.83
CA GLY A 244 -2.08 5.31 -9.51
C GLY A 244 -3.47 4.84 -9.93
N VAL A 245 -3.80 3.63 -9.50
CA VAL A 245 -5.14 3.03 -9.67
C VAL A 245 -5.73 2.86 -8.28
N GLY A 246 -6.82 3.55 -7.99
CA GLY A 246 -7.59 3.32 -6.79
C GLY A 246 -8.64 2.24 -7.01
N LEU A 247 -9.38 1.91 -5.95
CA LEU A 247 -10.49 0.95 -6.02
C LEU A 247 -11.57 1.39 -7.03
N SER A 248 -11.68 2.67 -7.36
CA SER A 248 -12.60 3.13 -8.41
C SER A 248 -11.86 3.42 -9.71
N GLY A 249 -10.70 2.83 -10.00
CA GLY A 249 -9.98 3.02 -11.26
C GLY A 249 -8.90 4.10 -11.23
N LEU A 250 -8.49 4.58 -12.40
CA LEU A 250 -7.36 5.50 -12.56
C LEU A 250 -7.55 6.80 -11.76
N ILE A 251 -6.45 7.29 -11.19
CA ILE A 251 -6.39 8.57 -10.49
C ILE A 251 -5.45 9.48 -11.27
N ASN A 252 -6.03 10.41 -12.03
CA ASN A 252 -5.27 11.43 -12.73
C ASN A 252 -4.98 12.63 -11.82
N GLY A 253 -3.94 13.39 -12.15
CA GLY A 253 -3.67 14.66 -11.51
C GLY A 253 -2.27 15.15 -11.83
N PHE A 254 -1.68 15.84 -10.86
CA PHE A 254 -0.40 16.50 -11.04
C PHE A 254 0.59 16.08 -9.97
N ILE A 255 1.86 15.98 -10.34
CA ILE A 255 2.96 15.83 -9.39
C ILE A 255 3.74 17.14 -9.39
N SER A 256 4.04 17.61 -8.19
CA SER A 256 4.92 18.75 -7.95
C SER A 256 5.75 18.49 -6.69
N ARG A 257 6.29 19.54 -6.09
CA ARG A 257 7.02 19.47 -4.82
C ARG A 257 6.46 20.45 -3.81
N ILE A 258 6.59 20.12 -2.54
CA ILE A 258 6.42 21.08 -1.46
C ILE A 258 7.78 21.35 -0.77
N PRO A 259 8.05 22.60 -0.34
CA PRO A 259 9.29 22.95 0.34
C PRO A 259 9.67 22.04 1.50
N ALA A 260 8.73 21.71 2.38
CA ALA A 260 8.98 20.81 3.50
C ALA A 260 7.72 20.11 4.02
N LEU A 261 7.91 18.91 4.56
CA LEU A 261 6.95 18.22 5.42
C LEU A 261 7.64 17.93 6.75
N GLN A 262 7.02 18.37 7.84
CA GLN A 262 7.52 18.11 9.19
C GLN A 262 6.59 17.15 9.93
N ILE A 263 7.15 16.04 10.43
CA ILE A 263 6.47 15.04 11.26
C ILE A 263 7.19 15.03 12.60
N ASP A 264 6.52 15.49 13.65
CA ASP A 264 7.15 15.74 14.95
C ASP A 264 8.42 16.61 14.75
N LYS A 265 9.60 16.16 15.19
CA LYS A 265 10.87 16.85 15.01
C LYS A 265 11.58 16.57 13.68
N PHE A 266 11.04 15.70 12.82
CA PHE A 266 11.69 15.31 11.58
C PHE A 266 11.22 16.20 10.44
N GLN A 267 12.14 16.95 9.85
CA GLN A 267 11.88 17.77 8.67
C GLN A 267 12.40 17.07 7.41
N LEU A 268 11.50 16.85 6.45
CA LEU A 268 11.78 16.33 5.12
C LEU A 268 11.67 17.49 4.14
N SER A 269 12.72 17.77 3.40
CA SER A 269 12.77 18.90 2.47
C SER A 269 12.51 18.47 1.03
N ASN A 270 11.96 19.39 0.23
CA ASN A 270 11.75 19.24 -1.21
C ASN A 270 10.98 17.96 -1.59
N VAL A 271 9.89 17.70 -0.85
CA VAL A 271 9.12 16.46 -0.90
C VAL A 271 8.28 16.44 -2.17
N ILE A 272 8.36 15.36 -2.95
CA ILE A 272 7.45 15.14 -4.08
C ILE A 272 6.04 14.94 -3.55
N CYS A 273 5.09 15.70 -4.10
CA CYS A 273 3.69 15.71 -3.70
C CYS A 273 2.79 15.51 -4.92
N ALA A 274 1.87 14.56 -4.82
CA ALA A 274 0.78 14.35 -5.74
C ALA A 274 -0.40 15.28 -5.38
N PHE A 275 -1.09 15.76 -6.40
CA PHE A 275 -2.29 16.59 -6.34
C PHE A 275 -3.32 16.00 -7.30
N PRO A 276 -4.18 15.08 -6.83
CA PRO A 276 -5.18 14.47 -7.68
C PRO A 276 -6.19 15.48 -8.23
N ASP A 277 -6.56 15.30 -9.49
CA ASP A 277 -7.63 16.07 -10.13
C ASP A 277 -8.95 15.33 -9.93
N TYR A 278 -9.83 15.92 -9.12
CA TYR A 278 -11.13 15.36 -8.81
C TYR A 278 -12.27 16.18 -9.40
N GLY A 279 -12.04 16.89 -10.51
CA GLY A 279 -13.00 17.81 -11.13
C GLY A 279 -14.43 17.27 -11.33
N SER A 280 -14.63 15.94 -11.40
CA SER A 280 -15.94 15.27 -11.52
C SER A 280 -16.45 14.60 -10.24
N VAL A 281 -15.66 14.55 -9.17
CA VAL A 281 -15.87 13.69 -7.98
C VAL A 281 -16.00 14.48 -6.67
N ALA A 282 -16.34 15.77 -6.75
CA ALA A 282 -16.50 16.66 -5.59
C ALA A 282 -17.38 16.07 -4.48
N ALA A 283 -18.40 15.27 -4.83
CA ALA A 283 -19.26 14.59 -3.88
C ALA A 283 -18.53 13.56 -3.00
N LYS A 284 -17.55 12.80 -3.51
CA LYS A 284 -16.78 11.82 -2.71
C LYS A 284 -15.79 12.48 -1.75
N ILE A 285 -15.55 13.78 -1.92
CA ILE A 285 -14.45 14.52 -1.29
C ILE A 285 -14.96 15.50 -0.23
N SER A 286 -16.17 16.01 -0.42
CA SER A 286 -16.84 16.93 0.51
C SER A 286 -16.95 16.40 1.96
N ASN A 287 -16.95 15.08 2.14
CA ASN A 287 -17.04 14.41 3.45
C ASN A 287 -15.68 13.96 4.02
N LEU A 288 -14.56 14.25 3.34
CA LEU A 288 -13.24 13.85 3.83
C LEU A 288 -12.74 14.84 4.88
N SER A 289 -12.62 14.37 6.12
CA SER A 289 -12.01 15.12 7.23
C SER A 289 -10.48 15.10 7.23
N ARG A 290 -9.86 14.60 6.15
CA ARG A 290 -8.40 14.45 5.99
C ARG A 290 -7.88 15.30 4.82
N ASN A 291 -6.58 15.58 4.84
CA ASN A 291 -5.91 16.35 3.80
C ASN A 291 -5.28 15.50 2.70
N GLY A 292 -4.99 14.21 2.96
CA GLY A 292 -4.44 13.29 1.96
C GLY A 292 -3.68 12.12 2.60
N ASN A 293 -2.62 11.66 1.95
CA ASN A 293 -1.88 10.43 2.32
C ASN A 293 -0.37 10.67 2.45
N LEU A 294 0.24 10.07 3.47
CA LEU A 294 1.68 9.94 3.66
C LEU A 294 2.10 8.54 3.21
N GLY A 295 2.83 8.46 2.11
CA GLY A 295 3.13 7.19 1.46
C GLY A 295 4.46 6.54 1.86
N ASN A 296 4.67 5.33 1.34
CA ASN A 296 5.76 4.46 1.79
C ASN A 296 7.16 5.00 1.44
N ASN A 297 7.27 5.89 0.46
CA ASN A 297 8.52 6.55 0.10
C ASN A 297 9.03 7.49 1.23
N ILE A 298 8.14 8.02 2.07
CA ILE A 298 8.51 8.72 3.30
C ILE A 298 8.84 7.72 4.41
N LEU A 299 7.98 6.72 4.64
CA LEU A 299 8.14 5.75 5.73
C LEU A 299 9.46 4.97 5.64
N LYS A 300 9.90 4.61 4.43
CA LYS A 300 11.16 3.87 4.21
C LYS A 300 12.43 4.59 4.65
N ARG A 301 12.34 5.90 4.95
CA ARG A 301 13.42 6.73 5.50
C ARG A 301 13.66 6.51 7.00
N PHE A 302 12.80 5.69 7.62
CA PHE A 302 12.85 5.36 9.02
C PHE A 302 12.85 3.84 9.22
N ASN A 303 13.30 3.40 10.39
CA ASN A 303 12.79 2.18 11.00
C ASN A 303 11.49 2.57 11.71
N VAL A 304 10.38 1.97 11.29
CA VAL A 304 9.03 2.33 11.74
C VAL A 304 8.50 1.27 12.67
N VAL A 305 7.82 1.68 13.75
CA VAL A 305 7.05 0.78 14.61
C VAL A 305 5.63 1.32 14.73
N PHE A 306 4.65 0.51 14.37
CA PHE A 306 3.23 0.79 14.57
C PHE A 306 2.73 0.11 15.85
N ASP A 307 2.08 0.87 16.73
CA ASP A 307 1.41 0.39 17.93
C ASP A 307 0.01 1.01 17.97
N TYR A 308 -0.93 0.38 17.25
CA TYR A 308 -2.31 0.87 17.13
C TYR A 308 -3.01 0.89 18.49
N GLY A 309 -2.76 -0.11 19.35
CA GLY A 309 -3.36 -0.19 20.68
C GLY A 309 -2.97 0.96 21.62
N ARG A 310 -1.83 1.62 21.36
CA ARG A 310 -1.39 2.82 22.09
C ARG A 310 -1.44 4.09 21.25
N GLU A 311 -2.11 4.04 20.09
CA GLU A 311 -2.28 5.18 19.18
C GLU A 311 -0.95 5.89 18.90
N ALA A 312 0.09 5.09 18.62
CA ALA A 312 1.44 5.59 18.44
C ALA A 312 2.16 4.94 17.26
N MET A 313 2.94 5.76 16.55
CA MET A 313 3.98 5.34 15.63
C MET A 313 5.33 5.77 16.19
N TYR A 314 6.34 4.92 16.15
CA TYR A 314 7.70 5.29 16.56
C TYR A 314 8.61 5.37 15.34
N LEU A 315 9.25 6.51 15.18
CA LEU A 315 10.15 6.79 14.07
C LEU A 315 11.60 6.89 14.53
N LYS A 316 12.47 6.10 13.89
CA LYS A 316 13.92 6.22 14.03
C LYS A 316 14.54 6.38 12.64
N PRO A 317 15.15 7.54 12.30
CA PRO A 317 15.80 7.73 11.01
C PRO A 317 16.79 6.61 10.69
N ASN A 318 16.79 6.14 9.46
CA ASN A 318 17.82 5.24 8.94
C ASN A 318 18.78 6.03 8.01
N TYR A 319 19.72 5.36 7.32
CA TYR A 319 20.69 6.06 6.47
C TYR A 319 20.06 6.73 5.24
N GLN A 320 18.83 6.35 4.87
CA GLN A 320 18.09 6.91 3.74
C GLN A 320 17.36 8.21 4.10
N PHE A 321 17.41 8.65 5.36
CA PHE A 321 16.65 9.80 5.84
C PHE A 321 16.87 11.06 5.00
N ASN A 322 18.11 11.34 4.63
CA ASN A 322 18.51 12.52 3.86
C ASN A 322 18.54 12.30 2.33
N GLU A 323 18.08 11.16 1.80
CA GLU A 323 18.07 10.93 0.35
C GLU A 323 17.16 11.94 -0.37
N ALA A 324 17.55 12.44 -1.54
CA ALA A 324 16.67 13.31 -2.31
C ALA A 324 15.39 12.57 -2.75
N PHE A 325 14.25 13.26 -2.79
CA PHE A 325 13.06 12.73 -3.45
C PHE A 325 13.22 12.88 -4.96
N GLU A 326 13.49 11.79 -5.66
CA GLU A 326 13.62 11.80 -7.12
C GLU A 326 12.39 11.21 -7.81
N HIS A 327 11.91 11.95 -8.82
CA HIS A 327 10.88 11.48 -9.73
C HIS A 327 11.55 10.81 -10.93
N ASP A 328 10.79 9.98 -11.64
CA ASP A 328 11.22 9.52 -12.96
C ASP A 328 11.61 10.71 -13.85
N MET A 329 12.79 10.62 -14.48
CA MET A 329 13.35 11.65 -15.35
C MET A 329 13.28 11.24 -16.83
N SER A 330 12.75 10.06 -17.11
CA SER A 330 12.52 9.59 -18.48
C SER A 330 11.21 10.14 -19.05
N GLY A 331 10.20 10.32 -18.18
CA GLY A 331 8.81 10.60 -18.52
C GLY A 331 8.13 9.43 -19.24
N MET A 332 8.54 8.19 -18.94
CA MET A 332 7.87 6.98 -19.42
C MET A 332 7.40 6.12 -18.25
N GLU A 333 6.23 5.50 -18.38
CA GLU A 333 5.75 4.50 -17.46
C GLU A 333 5.92 3.12 -18.10
N LEU A 334 6.41 2.17 -17.31
CA LEU A 334 6.57 0.77 -17.72
C LEU A 334 5.55 -0.10 -17.01
N THR A 335 4.97 -1.03 -17.76
CA THR A 335 4.24 -2.20 -17.26
C THR A 335 4.99 -3.47 -17.65
N THR A 336 4.64 -4.59 -17.04
CA THR A 336 5.06 -5.91 -17.52
C THR A 336 3.93 -6.63 -18.25
N ASP A 337 4.31 -7.57 -19.10
CA ASP A 337 3.42 -8.47 -19.83
C ASP A 337 4.09 -9.85 -20.00
N GLY A 338 3.31 -10.83 -20.47
CA GLY A 338 3.70 -12.23 -20.57
C GLY A 338 3.36 -13.02 -19.30
N LYS A 339 3.34 -14.36 -19.41
CA LYS A 339 2.94 -15.25 -18.31
C LYS A 339 3.82 -15.11 -17.06
N GLU A 340 5.08 -14.76 -17.25
CA GLU A 340 6.08 -14.59 -16.20
C GLU A 340 6.54 -13.14 -16.05
N TYR A 341 5.75 -12.17 -16.55
CA TYR A 341 6.05 -10.72 -16.43
C TYR A 341 7.40 -10.30 -17.03
N GLU A 342 7.82 -11.02 -18.08
CA GLU A 342 9.16 -10.97 -18.66
C GLU A 342 9.30 -9.92 -19.78
N ALA A 343 8.21 -9.29 -20.21
CA ALA A 343 8.23 -8.23 -21.22
C ALA A 343 7.96 -6.87 -20.56
N TYR A 344 8.90 -5.93 -20.68
CA TYR A 344 8.71 -4.55 -20.20
C TYR A 344 8.17 -3.68 -21.32
N ILE A 345 6.93 -3.25 -21.18
CA ILE A 345 6.22 -2.47 -22.20
C ILE A 345 6.05 -1.04 -21.70
N ILE A 346 6.32 -0.07 -22.57
CA ILE A 346 6.02 1.33 -22.31
C ILE A 346 4.49 1.50 -22.33
N SER A 347 3.89 1.66 -21.16
CA SER A 347 2.44 1.87 -21.01
C SER A 347 2.04 3.31 -21.29
N ARG A 348 2.95 4.26 -21.04
CA ARG A 348 2.72 5.69 -21.26
C ARG A 348 4.03 6.43 -21.53
N VAL A 349 3.94 7.45 -22.39
CA VAL A 349 4.98 8.46 -22.61
C VAL A 349 4.36 9.83 -22.34
N GLU A 350 4.97 10.61 -21.46
CA GLU A 350 4.52 11.95 -21.13
C GLU A 350 4.94 12.95 -22.20
N SER A 351 4.07 13.91 -22.52
CA SER A 351 4.44 14.97 -23.47
C SER A 351 5.53 15.89 -22.91
N GLY A 352 6.46 16.30 -23.77
CA GLY A 352 7.64 17.09 -23.47
C GLY A 352 8.72 16.34 -22.67
N SER A 353 8.60 15.01 -22.53
CA SER A 353 9.53 14.18 -21.78
C SER A 353 10.79 13.81 -22.56
N ALA A 354 11.80 13.31 -21.84
CA ALA A 354 13.00 12.75 -22.47
C ALA A 354 12.65 11.56 -23.39
N ALA A 355 11.69 10.73 -22.99
CA ALA A 355 11.24 9.58 -23.77
C ALA A 355 10.55 10.00 -25.08
N GLU A 356 9.66 10.99 -25.03
CA GLU A 356 9.02 11.53 -26.24
C GLU A 356 10.06 12.14 -27.19
N LEU A 357 11.00 12.92 -26.67
CA LEU A 357 12.08 13.54 -27.46
C LEU A 357 13.02 12.52 -28.08
N ALA A 358 13.26 11.39 -27.40
CA ALA A 358 14.03 10.28 -27.96
C ALA A 358 13.26 9.53 -29.05
N GLY A 359 11.94 9.71 -29.16
CA GLY A 359 11.08 9.03 -30.13
C GLY A 359 10.52 7.70 -29.66
N LEU A 360 10.58 7.42 -28.35
CA LEU A 360 9.93 6.27 -27.72
C LEU A 360 8.41 6.46 -27.70
N LYS A 361 7.67 5.36 -27.84
CA LYS A 361 6.21 5.38 -27.92
C LYS A 361 5.58 4.38 -26.97
N ARG A 362 4.32 4.65 -26.60
CA ARG A 362 3.47 3.65 -25.96
C ARG A 362 3.42 2.38 -26.83
N GLY A 363 3.49 1.22 -26.20
CA GLY A 363 3.50 -0.10 -26.85
C GLY A 363 4.90 -0.62 -27.15
N ASP A 364 5.92 0.25 -27.15
CA ASP A 364 7.31 -0.18 -27.37
C ASP A 364 7.79 -1.09 -26.21
N ARG A 365 8.49 -2.17 -26.57
CA ARG A 365 9.07 -3.12 -25.61
C ARG A 365 10.54 -2.82 -25.37
N ILE A 366 10.94 -2.67 -24.12
CA ILE A 366 12.34 -2.49 -23.72
C ILE A 366 13.02 -3.86 -23.59
N LEU A 367 14.06 -4.08 -24.39
CA LEU A 367 14.85 -5.32 -24.41
C LEU A 367 16.12 -5.22 -23.59
N ALA A 368 16.80 -4.06 -23.62
CA ALA A 368 18.01 -3.83 -22.87
C ALA A 368 18.19 -2.36 -22.48
N LEU A 369 18.92 -2.14 -21.38
CA LEU A 369 19.34 -0.85 -20.89
C LEU A 369 20.86 -0.86 -20.70
N ASN A 370 21.57 0.04 -21.38
CA ASN A 370 23.04 0.10 -21.39
C ASN A 370 23.68 -1.27 -21.69
N PHE A 371 23.16 -1.95 -22.72
CA PHE A 371 23.60 -3.29 -23.16
C PHE A 371 23.38 -4.41 -22.14
N LYS A 372 22.68 -4.16 -21.03
CA LYS A 372 22.23 -5.19 -20.09
C LYS A 372 20.80 -5.57 -20.40
N ASN A 373 20.54 -6.87 -20.49
CA ASN A 373 19.20 -7.40 -20.75
C ASN A 373 18.21 -6.92 -19.68
N ALA A 374 17.07 -6.39 -20.10
CA ALA A 374 16.07 -5.81 -19.21
C ALA A 374 15.50 -6.81 -18.20
N GLN A 375 15.32 -8.09 -18.58
CA GLN A 375 14.82 -9.13 -17.69
C GLN A 375 15.77 -9.40 -16.53
N SER A 376 17.08 -9.35 -16.81
CA SER A 376 18.10 -9.54 -15.77
C SER A 376 18.16 -8.39 -14.76
N LEU A 377 17.76 -7.17 -15.15
CA LEU A 377 17.69 -6.01 -14.28
C LEU A 377 16.42 -6.03 -13.41
N GLY A 378 15.30 -6.46 -13.99
CA GLY A 378 14.00 -6.34 -13.35
C GLY A 378 13.46 -4.90 -13.36
N ILE A 379 12.16 -4.78 -13.09
CA ILE A 379 11.44 -3.50 -13.22
C ILE A 379 11.93 -2.43 -12.23
N GLU A 380 12.33 -2.84 -11.01
CA GLU A 380 12.79 -1.91 -9.98
C GLU A 380 14.14 -1.29 -10.34
N GLU A 381 15.09 -2.07 -10.85
CA GLU A 381 16.41 -1.56 -11.25
C GLU A 381 16.30 -0.65 -12.47
N ILE A 382 15.45 -1.00 -13.46
CA ILE A 382 15.17 -0.14 -14.61
C ILE A 382 14.62 1.22 -14.16
N ASN A 383 13.61 1.23 -13.27
CA ASN A 383 13.06 2.48 -12.73
C ASN A 383 14.10 3.27 -11.91
N ALA A 384 14.98 2.60 -11.17
CA ALA A 384 16.06 3.25 -10.44
C ALA A 384 17.05 3.95 -11.40
N HIS A 385 17.33 3.36 -12.57
CA HIS A 385 18.13 4.00 -13.59
C HIS A 385 17.48 5.29 -14.11
N PHE A 386 16.17 5.28 -14.36
CA PHE A 386 15.45 6.46 -14.85
C PHE A 386 15.33 7.60 -13.82
N ARG A 387 15.59 7.33 -12.53
CA ARG A 387 15.64 8.33 -11.44
C ARG A 387 17.05 8.80 -11.09
N SER A 388 18.07 8.29 -11.78
CA SER A 388 19.43 8.32 -11.24
C SER A 388 20.08 9.71 -11.21
N LYS A 389 20.08 10.46 -12.32
CA LYS A 389 20.68 11.81 -12.37
C LYS A 389 20.26 12.59 -13.61
N GLU A 390 20.05 13.88 -13.44
CA GLU A 390 19.88 14.86 -14.52
C GLU A 390 20.99 14.76 -15.57
N GLY A 391 20.62 14.79 -16.84
CA GLY A 391 21.56 14.80 -17.97
C GLY A 391 22.30 13.49 -18.18
N ARG A 392 22.02 12.44 -17.39
CA ARG A 392 22.58 11.11 -17.64
C ARG A 392 21.99 10.56 -18.92
N THR A 393 22.86 10.16 -19.83
CA THR A 393 22.48 9.47 -21.06
C THR A 393 22.53 7.96 -20.88
N MET A 394 21.59 7.25 -21.50
CA MET A 394 21.55 5.80 -21.55
C MET A 394 21.12 5.31 -22.92
N VAL A 395 21.58 4.12 -23.30
CA VAL A 395 21.19 3.46 -24.54
C VAL A 395 20.10 2.45 -24.21
N LEU A 396 18.96 2.58 -24.90
CA LEU A 396 17.86 1.63 -24.83
C LEU A 396 17.83 0.80 -26.11
N GLU A 397 17.78 -0.51 -25.95
CA GLU A 397 17.45 -1.45 -27.02
C GLU A 397 15.96 -1.73 -26.94
N VAL A 398 15.22 -1.43 -28.01
CA VAL A 398 13.76 -1.40 -28.01
C VAL A 398 13.22 -2.12 -29.23
N GLN A 399 12.18 -2.94 -29.03
CA GLN A 399 11.35 -3.50 -30.09
C GLN A 399 10.06 -2.67 -30.19
N PRO A 400 9.84 -1.91 -31.26
CA PRO A 400 8.59 -1.17 -31.46
C PRO A 400 7.38 -2.11 -31.58
N GLU A 401 6.22 -1.72 -31.05
CA GLU A 401 5.01 -2.57 -30.96
C GLU A 401 4.65 -3.30 -32.27
N ASN A 402 4.73 -2.58 -33.38
CA ASN A 402 4.34 -3.07 -34.71
C ASN A 402 5.55 -3.44 -35.59
N SER A 403 6.68 -3.83 -34.97
CA SER A 403 7.90 -4.19 -35.70
C SER A 403 8.62 -5.39 -35.09
N ALA A 404 9.05 -6.31 -35.94
CA ALA A 404 9.96 -7.39 -35.55
C ALA A 404 11.41 -6.91 -35.35
N ASN A 405 11.76 -5.73 -35.87
CA ASN A 405 13.13 -5.22 -35.83
C ASN A 405 13.38 -4.39 -34.58
N THR A 406 14.53 -4.65 -33.95
CA THR A 406 15.04 -3.86 -32.84
C THR A 406 15.60 -2.52 -33.31
N LYS A 407 15.46 -1.49 -32.47
CA LYS A 407 16.06 -0.16 -32.63
C LYS A 407 16.79 0.25 -31.36
N PHE A 408 17.82 1.09 -31.53
CA PHE A 408 18.52 1.71 -30.42
C PHE A 408 18.09 3.16 -30.27
N PHE A 409 17.81 3.55 -29.03
CA PHE A 409 17.43 4.90 -28.65
C PHE A 409 18.44 5.46 -27.65
N ILE A 410 18.78 6.73 -27.80
CA ILE A 410 19.60 7.46 -26.82
C ILE A 410 18.63 8.29 -25.98
N LEU A 411 18.52 7.96 -24.70
CA LEU A 411 17.69 8.68 -23.75
C LEU A 411 18.57 9.53 -22.83
N THR A 412 18.36 10.84 -22.82
CA THR A 412 19.01 11.75 -21.86
C THR A 412 18.01 12.19 -20.82
N LEU A 413 18.22 11.77 -19.57
CA LEU A 413 17.30 12.03 -18.46
C LEU A 413 17.15 13.52 -18.17
N LYS A 414 15.92 13.94 -17.88
CA LYS A 414 15.56 15.32 -17.55
C LYS A 414 14.58 15.40 -16.39
N ARG A 415 14.96 16.12 -15.34
CA ARG A 415 14.21 16.46 -14.14
C ARG A 415 13.25 17.56 -14.52
N ARG A 416 11.97 17.28 -14.34
CA ARG A 416 10.88 18.17 -14.70
C ARG A 416 10.32 18.93 -13.49
N ILE A 417 10.52 18.40 -12.29
CA ILE A 417 10.02 18.95 -11.01
C ILE A 417 11.02 18.85 -9.87
#